data_AF-A0A016W771-F1
#
_entry.id   AF-A0A016W771-F1
#
_cell.length_a   1.000
_cell.length_b   1.000
_cell.length_c   1.000
_cell.angle_alpha   90.00
_cell.angle_beta   90.00
_cell.angle_gamma   90.00
#
_symmetry.space_group_name_H-M   'P 1'
#
loop_
_entity.id
_entity.type
_entity.pdbx_description
1 polymer ?
#
loop_
_entity_poly.entity_id
_entity_poly.type
_entity_poly.pdbx_seq_one_letter_code
_entity_poly.pdbx_strand_id
1 'polypeptide(L)'
;MSGNLPRLWQPGNKQRYTFLADFWMTVASNPTAGRARLPRNCVKFEVDPRMSKRDIRDYLSKIYKLPVRDVRTEVCPTSMRTDSGFCRSSAMAYYLK
;
A
#
# COMPACT_ATOMS: atom_id res chain seq x y z
N MET A 1 14.27 2.22 -8.41
CA MET A 1 14.98 1.29 -7.50
C MET A 1 14.90 1.86 -6.09
N SER A 2 14.81 1.03 -5.05
CA SER A 2 14.99 1.55 -3.67
C SER A 2 16.49 1.71 -3.49
N GLY A 3 16.93 2.82 -2.90
CA GLY A 3 18.35 3.08 -2.70
C GLY A 3 19.02 2.10 -1.73
N ASN A 4 18.23 1.36 -0.92
CA ASN A 4 18.75 0.57 0.19
C ASN A 4 18.49 -0.92 0.00
N LEU A 5 19.57 -1.71 -0.06
CA LEU A 5 19.48 -3.17 -0.05
C LEU A 5 18.96 -3.66 1.31
N PRO A 6 17.94 -4.53 1.34
CA PRO A 6 17.44 -5.10 2.57
C PRO A 6 18.51 -5.99 3.24
N ARG A 7 18.63 -5.90 4.56
CA ARG A 7 19.48 -6.83 5.33
C ARG A 7 18.94 -8.24 5.17
N LEU A 8 19.83 -9.20 4.89
CA LEU A 8 19.49 -10.62 4.87
C LEU A 8 19.00 -11.09 6.25
N TRP A 9 17.88 -11.80 6.28
CA TRP A 9 17.36 -12.37 7.52
C TRP A 9 18.24 -13.55 7.97
N GLN A 10 18.58 -13.58 9.26
CA GLN A 10 19.31 -14.67 9.90
C GLN A 10 18.58 -15.03 11.20
N PRO A 11 18.57 -16.31 11.62
CA PRO A 11 18.03 -16.70 12.91
C PRO A 11 18.71 -15.94 14.05
N GLY A 12 17.93 -15.37 14.98
CA GLY A 12 18.44 -14.56 16.09
C GLY A 12 18.62 -13.07 15.79
N ASN A 13 18.48 -12.64 14.53
CA ASN A 13 18.46 -11.21 14.22
C ASN A 13 17.21 -10.54 14.78
N LYS A 14 17.40 -9.34 15.34
CA LYS A 14 16.31 -8.47 15.76
C LYS A 14 15.41 -8.12 14.56
N GLN A 15 14.14 -7.85 14.86
CA GLN A 15 13.21 -7.37 13.85
C GLN A 15 13.73 -6.10 13.18
N ARG A 16 13.55 -6.00 11.86
CA ARG A 16 13.98 -4.84 11.09
C ARG A 16 12.99 -3.70 11.30
N TYR A 17 13.50 -2.57 11.80
CA TYR A 17 12.75 -1.33 11.91
C TYR A 17 13.18 -0.35 10.82
N THR A 18 12.20 0.28 10.17
CA THR A 18 12.42 1.33 9.19
C THR A 18 11.91 2.63 9.79
N PHE A 19 12.82 3.54 10.14
CA PHE A 19 12.46 4.83 10.72
C PHE A 19 12.04 5.84 9.65
N LEU A 20 12.81 5.90 8.57
CA LEU A 20 12.57 6.78 7.43
C LEU A 20 12.12 5.92 6.24
N ALA A 21 10.81 5.82 6.07
CA ALA A 21 10.22 5.09 4.96
C ALA A 21 10.38 5.90 3.66
N ASP A 22 11.05 5.31 2.67
CA ASP A 22 11.26 5.87 1.31
C ASP A 22 10.12 5.47 0.37
N PHE A 23 8.87 5.51 0.86
CA PHE A 23 7.71 5.07 0.11
C PHE A 23 6.66 6.17 0.03
N TRP A 24 6.02 6.25 -1.12
CA TRP A 24 4.90 7.15 -1.35
C TRP A 24 3.59 6.37 -1.36
N MET A 25 2.55 7.01 -0.84
CA MET A 25 1.17 6.52 -0.92
C MET A 25 0.27 7.72 -1.17
N THR A 26 -0.69 7.56 -2.09
CA THR A 26 -1.72 8.58 -2.36
C THR A 26 -3.10 7.97 -2.18
N VAL A 27 -4.05 8.78 -1.72
CA VAL A 27 -5.46 8.36 -1.63
C VAL A 27 -6.06 8.41 -3.03
N ALA A 28 -6.59 7.29 -3.50
CA ALA A 28 -7.29 7.24 -4.77
C ALA A 28 -8.72 7.74 -4.60
N SER A 29 -9.28 8.36 -5.65
CA SER A 29 -10.70 8.73 -5.64
C SER A 29 -11.57 7.46 -5.62
N ASN A 30 -12.40 7.34 -4.59
CA ASN A 30 -13.37 6.27 -4.49
C ASN A 30 -14.57 6.59 -5.42
N PRO A 31 -14.99 5.66 -6.30
CA PRO A 31 -16.19 5.85 -7.10
C PRO A 31 -17.44 5.95 -6.20
N THR A 32 -18.12 7.09 -6.25
CA THR A 32 -19.29 7.40 -5.42
C THR A 32 -20.56 6.69 -5.89
N ALA A 33 -20.66 6.35 -7.18
CA ALA A 33 -21.84 5.78 -7.82
C ALA A 33 -21.50 4.56 -8.71
N GLY A 34 -22.46 3.65 -8.87
CA GLY A 34 -22.38 2.50 -9.77
C GLY A 34 -22.03 1.15 -9.10
N ARG A 35 -21.86 0.11 -9.93
CA ARG A 35 -21.54 -1.27 -9.51
C ARG A 35 -20.17 -1.39 -8.81
N ALA A 36 -19.25 -0.47 -9.10
CA ALA A 36 -17.91 -0.43 -8.53
C ALA A 36 -17.82 0.34 -7.20
N ARG A 37 -18.97 0.72 -6.59
CA ARG A 37 -18.98 1.50 -5.34
C ARG A 37 -18.34 0.71 -4.21
N LEU A 38 -17.31 1.29 -3.59
CA LEU A 38 -16.69 0.71 -2.42
C LEU A 38 -17.64 0.80 -1.19
N PRO A 39 -17.59 -0.18 -0.27
CA PRO A 39 -18.26 -0.06 1.02
C PRO A 39 -17.75 1.16 1.80
N ARG A 40 -18.59 1.73 2.68
CA ARG A 40 -18.26 2.96 3.44
C ARG A 40 -17.03 2.84 4.34
N ASN A 41 -16.67 1.63 4.74
CA ASN A 41 -15.50 1.33 5.58
C ASN A 41 -14.24 1.01 4.77
N CYS A 42 -14.24 1.27 3.46
CA CYS A 42 -13.14 0.94 2.56
C CYS A 42 -12.59 2.19 1.88
N VAL A 43 -11.27 2.33 1.88
CA VAL A 43 -10.57 3.40 1.15
C VAL A 43 -9.55 2.79 0.21
N LYS A 44 -9.54 3.28 -1.03
CA LYS A 44 -8.58 2.87 -2.05
C LYS A 44 -7.37 3.80 -2.00
N PHE A 45 -6.19 3.21 -2.08
CA PHE A 45 -4.90 3.89 -2.12
C PHE A 45 -4.15 3.44 -3.37
N GLU A 46 -3.39 4.36 -3.94
CA GLU A 46 -2.29 4.03 -4.85
C GLU A 46 -1.01 4.00 -4.01
N VAL A 47 -0.30 2.88 -4.10
CA VAL A 47 0.88 2.59 -3.29
C VAL A 47 2.04 2.24 -4.20
N ASP A 48 3.26 2.50 -3.72
CA ASP A 48 4.45 1.98 -4.37
C ASP A 48 4.39 0.43 -4.41
N PRO A 49 4.65 -0.21 -5.56
CA PRO A 49 4.67 -1.68 -5.70
C PRO A 49 5.65 -2.40 -4.77
N ARG A 50 6.62 -1.70 -4.20
CA ARG A 50 7.58 -2.27 -3.25
C ARG A 50 7.00 -2.51 -1.86
N MET A 51 5.89 -1.85 -1.51
CA MET A 51 5.31 -1.97 -0.17
C MET A 51 4.53 -3.26 -0.02
N SER A 52 4.82 -4.02 1.05
CA SER A 52 4.03 -5.19 1.40
C SER A 52 2.74 -4.80 2.11
N LYS A 53 1.77 -5.72 2.15
CA LYS A 53 0.52 -5.58 2.93
C LYS A 53 0.79 -5.19 4.40
N ARG A 54 1.87 -5.72 4.99
CA ARG A 54 2.24 -5.44 6.38
C ARG A 54 2.81 -4.04 6.54
N ASP A 55 3.65 -3.60 5.61
CA ASP A 55 4.21 -2.25 5.60
C ASP A 55 3.10 -1.20 5.49
N ILE A 56 2.13 -1.42 4.59
CA ILE A 56 0.98 -0.50 4.41
C ILE A 56 0.17 -0.39 5.71
N ARG A 57 -0.13 -1.53 6.35
CA ARG A 57 -0.86 -1.55 7.62
C ARG A 57 -0.12 -0.81 8.72
N ASP A 58 1.17 -1.07 8.85
CA ASP A 58 2.02 -0.43 9.85
C ASP A 58 2.17 1.06 9.58
N TYR A 59 2.29 1.47 8.32
CA TYR A 59 2.37 2.87 7.90
C TYR A 59 1.11 3.64 8.30
N LEU A 60 -0.06 3.11 7.95
CA LEU A 60 -1.37 3.68 8.30
C LEU A 60 -1.61 3.73 9.81
N SER A 61 -1.24 2.67 10.54
CA SER A 61 -1.49 2.57 11.98
C SER A 61 -0.48 3.36 12.81
N LYS A 62 0.82 3.33 12.47
CA LYS A 62 1.87 3.96 13.26
C LYS A 62 2.01 5.45 12.97
N ILE A 63 1.90 5.87 11.70
CA ILE A 63 2.09 7.27 11.31
C ILE A 63 0.75 8.02 11.39
N TYR A 64 -0.28 7.53 10.68
CA TYR A 64 -1.58 8.21 10.61
C TYR A 64 -2.54 7.85 11.75
N LYS A 65 -2.18 6.92 12.64
CA LYS A 65 -3.00 6.49 13.79
C LYS A 65 -4.39 5.97 13.39
N LEU A 66 -4.51 5.37 12.21
CA LEU A 66 -5.79 4.88 11.70
C LEU A 66 -6.08 3.42 12.14
N PRO A 67 -7.34 3.08 12.49
CA PRO A 67 -7.74 1.74 12.91
C PRO A 67 -7.96 0.81 11.71
N VAL A 68 -6.87 0.28 11.14
CA VAL A 68 -6.91 -0.62 9.99
C VAL A 68 -7.20 -2.07 10.40
N ARG A 69 -8.30 -2.61 9.90
CA ARG A 69 -8.72 -4.02 10.10
C ARG A 69 -7.97 -4.96 9.17
N ASP A 70 -8.07 -4.71 7.87
CA ASP A 70 -7.47 -5.54 6.83
C ASP A 70 -7.02 -4.68 5.65
N VAL A 71 -6.04 -5.16 4.90
CA VAL A 71 -5.51 -4.50 3.70
C VAL A 71 -5.47 -5.52 2.57
N ARG A 72 -5.96 -5.16 1.39
CA ARG A 72 -5.89 -5.99 0.18
C ARG A 72 -5.14 -5.24 -0.90
N THR A 73 -4.12 -5.86 -1.48
CA THR A 73 -3.25 -5.25 -2.49
C THR A 73 -3.38 -6.00 -3.80
N GLU A 74 -3.57 -5.26 -4.88
CA GLU A 74 -3.63 -5.78 -6.25
C GLU A 74 -2.65 -4.98 -7.11
N VAL A 75 -1.82 -5.70 -7.87
CA VAL A 75 -0.92 -5.07 -8.83
C VAL A 75 -1.72 -4.81 -10.11
N CYS A 76 -1.84 -3.55 -10.50
CA CYS A 76 -2.55 -3.20 -11.73
C CYS A 76 -1.54 -3.21 -12.89
N PRO A 77 -1.62 -4.16 -13.83
CA PRO A 77 -0.76 -4.14 -15.01
C PRO A 77 -1.17 -2.96 -15.88
N THR A 78 -0.21 -2.10 -16.21
CA THR A 78 -0.43 -1.03 -17.17
C THR A 78 -0.59 -1.63 -18.57
N SER A 79 -1.57 -1.18 -19.34
CA SER A 79 -1.73 -1.61 -20.72
C SER A 79 -0.52 -1.16 -21.55
N MET A 80 0.16 -2.08 -22.23
CA MET A 80 1.38 -1.82 -23.01
C MET A 80 1.18 -0.94 -24.27
N ARG A 81 0.05 -0.22 -24.40
CA ARG A 81 -0.33 0.50 -25.64
C ARG A 81 0.27 1.91 -25.77
N THR A 82 0.97 2.43 -24.76
CA THR A 82 1.56 3.78 -24.79
C THR A 82 2.72 3.89 -23.80
N ASP A 83 3.82 4.54 -24.20
CA ASP A 83 5.15 4.60 -23.54
C ASP A 83 5.22 5.30 -22.16
N SER A 84 4.09 5.49 -21.47
CA SER A 84 4.03 6.22 -20.20
C SER A 84 3.26 5.46 -19.12
N GLY A 85 3.59 4.18 -18.92
CA GLY A 85 2.89 3.30 -17.99
C GLY A 85 3.68 2.95 -16.73
N PHE A 86 3.69 3.82 -15.70
CA PHE A 86 4.22 3.41 -14.39
C PHE A 86 3.30 2.33 -13.80
N CYS A 87 3.82 1.12 -13.51
CA CYS A 87 3.07 0.07 -12.82
C CYS A 87 2.61 0.58 -11.45
N ARG A 88 1.31 0.86 -11.30
CA ARG A 88 0.72 1.30 -10.03
C ARG A 88 0.19 0.08 -9.28
N SER A 89 0.57 -0.04 -8.02
CA SER A 89 -0.09 -0.99 -7.12
C SER A 89 -1.25 -0.29 -6.45
N SER A 90 -2.41 -0.96 -6.41
CA SER A 90 -3.56 -0.46 -5.68
C SER A 90 -3.73 -1.25 -4.39
N ALA A 91 -3.95 -0.53 -3.30
CA ALA A 91 -4.29 -1.13 -2.01
C ALA A 91 -5.68 -0.66 -1.58
N MET A 92 -6.53 -1.56 -1.13
CA MET A 92 -7.74 -1.23 -0.38
C MET A 92 -7.49 -1.49 1.09
N ALA A 93 -7.67 -0.48 1.93
CA ALA A 93 -7.69 -0.66 3.39
C ALA A 93 -9.13 -0.65 3.90
N TYR A 94 -9.43 -1.59 4.78
CA TYR A 94 -10.71 -1.76 5.46
C TYR A 94 -10.55 -1.30 6.91
N TYR A 95 -11.50 -0.48 7.39
CA TYR A 95 -11.51 0.05 8.74
C TYR A 95 -12.49 -0.70 9.64
N LEU A 96 -12.13 -0.82 10.93
CA LEU A 96 -13.10 -1.15 11.97
C LEU A 96 -13.99 0.08 12.21
N LYS A 97 -15.30 -0.15 12.27
CA LYS A 97 -16.29 0.86 12.61
C LYS A 97 -16.52 0.87 14.10
#